data_AF-A0AAP6VQC3-F1
#
_entry.id   AF-A0AAP6VQC3-F1
#
_cell.length_a   1.000
_cell.length_b   1.000
_cell.length_c   1.000
_cell.angle_alpha   90.00
_cell.angle_beta   90.00
_cell.angle_gamma   90.00
#
_symmetry.space_group_name_H-M   'P 1'
#
loop_
_entity.id
_entity.type
_entity.pdbx_description
1 polymer ?
#
loop_
_entity_poly.entity_id
_entity_poly.type
_entity_poly.pdbx_seq_one_letter_code
_entity_poly.pdbx_strand_id
1 'polypeptide(L)'
;MEEKIDDMYWPDDDEPDFYGELKECAWNILHENPGIDMDEWIDLLMRQYPAEIVDAIGSHPAEAYASLSEMWNDEYTDSDTGECNTFRGWAKRFSSYGAIDRYDKAAEQEAILRYLQAQHYKKQ
;
A
#
# COMPACT_ATOMS: atom_id res chain seq x y z
N MET A 1 -40.88 1.76 -32.14
CA MET A 1 -39.97 2.38 -31.16
C MET A 1 -39.90 1.39 -30.02
N GLU A 2 -38.94 0.47 -30.08
CA GLU A 2 -38.63 -0.40 -28.96
C GLU A 2 -37.72 0.38 -28.01
N GLU A 3 -38.17 0.51 -26.78
CA GLU A 3 -37.46 1.19 -25.70
C GLU A 3 -36.16 0.44 -25.42
N LYS A 4 -35.03 1.10 -25.68
CA LYS A 4 -33.75 0.67 -25.15
C LYS A 4 -33.83 0.83 -23.65
N ILE A 5 -33.92 -0.30 -22.97
CA ILE A 5 -33.62 -0.42 -21.55
C ILE A 5 -32.16 -0.01 -21.46
N ASP A 6 -31.96 1.26 -21.13
CA ASP A 6 -30.66 1.88 -20.94
C ASP A 6 -29.98 1.08 -19.83
N ASP A 7 -28.81 0.59 -20.20
CA ASP A 7 -27.91 -0.22 -19.40
C ASP A 7 -27.66 0.57 -18.10
N MET A 8 -28.41 0.23 -17.06
CA MET A 8 -28.25 0.77 -15.72
C MET A 8 -26.93 0.20 -15.19
N TYR A 9 -25.82 0.75 -15.69
CA TYR A 9 -24.48 0.62 -15.16
C TYR A 9 -24.55 1.09 -13.71
N TRP A 10 -24.74 0.13 -12.80
CA TRP A 10 -24.33 0.30 -11.43
C TRP A 10 -22.80 0.42 -11.48
N PRO A 11 -22.20 1.56 -11.11
CA PRO A 11 -20.75 1.61 -11.01
C PRO A 11 -20.34 0.54 -9.99
N ASP A 12 -19.48 -0.39 -10.40
CA ASP A 12 -18.77 -1.34 -9.54
C ASP A 12 -17.83 -0.57 -8.58
N ASP A 13 -18.38 0.28 -7.71
CA ASP A 13 -17.66 1.17 -6.77
C ASP A 13 -17.92 0.77 -5.31
N ASP A 14 -18.52 -0.41 -5.10
CA ASP A 14 -18.86 -0.99 -3.79
C ASP A 14 -18.09 -2.30 -3.48
N GLU A 15 -17.19 -2.76 -4.36
CA GLU A 15 -16.32 -3.90 -4.00
C GLU A 15 -15.16 -3.40 -3.13
N PRO A 16 -15.05 -3.84 -1.86
CA PRO A 16 -13.91 -3.50 -1.01
C PRO A 16 -12.60 -4.00 -1.63
N ASP A 17 -11.62 -3.11 -1.77
CA ASP A 17 -10.29 -3.44 -2.27
C ASP A 17 -9.45 -4.11 -1.16
N PHE A 18 -9.84 -5.33 -0.79
CA PHE A 18 -9.18 -6.10 0.26
C PHE A 18 -7.67 -6.27 0.01
N TYR A 19 -7.26 -6.39 -1.26
CA TYR A 19 -5.85 -6.52 -1.61
C TYR A 19 -5.10 -5.18 -1.49
N GLY A 20 -5.74 -4.07 -1.83
CA GLY A 20 -5.23 -2.72 -1.57
C GLY A 20 -5.04 -2.45 -0.08
N GLU A 21 -6.02 -2.78 0.75
CA GLU A 21 -5.94 -2.65 2.21
C GLU A 21 -4.78 -3.50 2.78
N LEU A 22 -4.66 -4.76 2.35
CA LEU A 22 -3.54 -5.61 2.73
C LEU A 22 -2.19 -5.02 2.33
N LYS A 23 -2.10 -4.39 1.14
CA LYS A 23 -0.89 -3.72 0.66
C LYS A 23 -0.49 -2.52 1.53
N GLU A 24 -1.47 -1.74 2.01
CA GLU A 24 -1.20 -0.65 2.96
C GLU A 24 -0.68 -1.19 4.30
N CYS A 25 -1.33 -2.22 4.86
CA CYS A 25 -0.87 -2.89 6.09
C CYS A 25 0.56 -3.43 5.94
N ALA A 26 0.86 -4.05 4.81
CA ALA A 26 2.17 -4.56 4.46
C ALA A 26 3.25 -3.48 4.40
N TRP A 27 2.92 -2.31 3.85
CA TRP A 27 3.85 -1.18 3.80
C TRP A 27 4.10 -0.61 5.19
N ASN A 28 3.06 -0.50 6.02
CA ASN A 28 3.17 -0.03 7.40
C ASN A 28 4.14 -0.90 8.22
N ILE A 29 4.10 -2.24 8.07
CA ILE A 29 5.08 -3.12 8.74
C ILE A 29 6.52 -2.74 8.38
N LEU A 30 6.80 -2.44 7.10
CA LEU A 30 8.14 -2.05 6.66
C LEU A 30 8.57 -0.69 7.21
N HIS A 31 7.63 0.24 7.32
CA HIS A 31 7.87 1.58 7.87
C HIS A 31 8.08 1.56 9.38
N GLU A 32 7.43 0.65 10.11
CA GLU A 32 7.59 0.55 11.56
C GLU A 32 8.79 -0.33 11.99
N ASN A 33 9.22 -1.25 11.14
CA ASN A 33 10.23 -2.27 11.46
C ASN A 33 11.43 -2.17 10.51
N PRO A 34 12.40 -1.29 10.80
CA PRO A 34 13.52 -1.08 9.90
C PRO A 34 14.44 -2.30 9.80
N GLY A 35 14.88 -2.59 8.58
CA GLY A 35 15.86 -3.65 8.31
C GLY A 35 15.29 -5.07 8.38
N ILE A 36 13.96 -5.20 8.40
CA ILE A 36 13.26 -6.47 8.40
C ILE A 36 13.47 -7.26 7.10
N ASP A 37 13.57 -8.58 7.21
CA ASP A 37 13.62 -9.49 6.06
C ASP A 37 12.22 -9.97 5.63
N MET A 38 12.18 -10.77 4.56
CA MET A 38 10.91 -11.26 4.02
C MET A 38 10.16 -12.15 5.02
N ASP A 39 10.86 -13.05 5.71
CA ASP A 39 10.24 -14.03 6.60
C ASP A 39 9.67 -13.33 7.83
N GLU A 40 10.45 -12.43 8.45
CA GLU A 40 10.00 -11.61 9.57
C GLU A 40 8.82 -10.69 9.18
N TRP A 41 8.84 -10.13 7.97
CA TRP A 41 7.76 -9.29 7.46
C TRP A 41 6.46 -10.08 7.27
N ILE A 42 6.52 -11.29 6.71
CA ILE A 42 5.36 -12.18 6.59
C ILE A 42 4.83 -12.57 7.98
N ASP A 43 5.72 -12.96 8.90
CA ASP A 43 5.34 -13.34 10.26
C ASP A 43 4.64 -12.19 11.01
N LEU A 44 5.13 -10.95 10.86
CA LEU A 44 4.50 -9.78 11.45
C LEU A 44 3.15 -9.46 10.80
N LEU A 45 3.03 -9.58 9.48
CA LEU A 45 1.75 -9.40 8.79
C LEU A 45 0.71 -10.41 9.27
N MET A 46 1.06 -11.70 9.30
CA MET A 46 0.16 -12.76 9.78
C MET A 46 -0.24 -12.60 11.25
N ARG A 47 0.61 -11.97 12.06
CA ARG A 47 0.34 -11.75 13.48
C ARG A 47 -0.46 -10.47 13.76
N GLN A 48 -0.21 -9.40 13.01
CA GLN A 48 -0.80 -8.08 13.26
C GLN A 48 -2.06 -7.82 12.44
N TYR A 49 -2.13 -8.36 11.22
CA TYR A 49 -3.21 -8.14 10.26
C TYR A 49 -3.82 -9.47 9.75
N PRO A 50 -4.23 -10.39 10.66
CA PRO A 50 -4.79 -11.68 10.24
C PRO A 50 -6.15 -11.53 9.55
N ALA A 51 -6.92 -10.47 9.83
CA ALA A 51 -8.24 -10.27 9.22
C ALA A 51 -8.08 -9.87 7.74
N GLU A 52 -7.22 -8.91 7.47
CA GLU A 52 -6.93 -8.37 6.14
C GLU A 52 -6.34 -9.47 5.23
N ILE A 53 -5.49 -10.35 5.78
CA ILE A 53 -4.98 -11.52 5.05
C ILE A 53 -6.09 -12.51 4.72
N VAL A 54 -7.01 -12.77 5.66
CA VAL A 54 -8.12 -13.70 5.43
C VAL A 54 -9.09 -13.15 4.39
N ASP A 55 -9.33 -11.83 4.41
CA ASP A 55 -10.22 -11.15 3.48
C ASP A 55 -9.62 -11.07 2.07
N ALA A 56 -8.31 -10.84 1.95
CA ALA A 56 -7.63 -10.70 0.66
C ALA A 56 -7.15 -12.02 0.03
N ILE A 57 -6.60 -12.95 0.83
CA ILE A 57 -5.97 -14.20 0.35
C ILE A 57 -6.79 -15.43 0.76
N GLY A 58 -7.31 -15.42 1.99
CA GLY A 58 -8.05 -16.54 2.56
C GLY A 58 -7.44 -17.09 3.85
N SER A 59 -8.14 -18.03 4.48
CA SER A 59 -7.80 -18.54 5.81
C SER A 59 -6.77 -19.67 5.83
N HIS A 60 -6.30 -20.14 4.67
CA HIS A 60 -5.35 -21.25 4.62
C HIS A 60 -3.90 -20.74 4.81
N PRO A 61 -3.18 -21.15 5.88
CA PRO A 61 -1.88 -20.54 6.21
C PRO A 61 -0.80 -20.77 5.15
N ALA A 62 -0.79 -21.92 4.46
CA ALA A 62 0.20 -22.19 3.43
C ALA A 62 -0.04 -21.36 2.15
N GLU A 63 -1.30 -21.09 1.82
CA GLU A 63 -1.67 -20.22 0.70
C GLU A 63 -1.38 -18.76 1.06
N ALA A 64 -1.75 -18.32 2.27
CA ALA A 64 -1.41 -17.00 2.78
C ALA A 64 0.11 -16.74 2.71
N TYR A 65 0.93 -17.66 3.20
CA TYR A 65 2.39 -17.52 3.16
C TYR A 65 2.92 -17.49 1.71
N ALA A 66 2.41 -18.35 0.82
CA ALA A 66 2.83 -18.36 -0.58
C ALA A 66 2.49 -17.04 -1.29
N SER A 67 1.25 -16.56 -1.14
CA SER A 67 0.81 -15.29 -1.72
C SER A 67 1.55 -14.09 -1.15
N LEU A 68 1.81 -14.06 0.17
CA LEU A 68 2.61 -12.98 0.78
C LEU A 68 4.07 -13.03 0.29
N SER A 69 4.64 -14.21 0.09
CA SER A 69 5.98 -14.36 -0.48
C SER A 69 6.07 -13.88 -1.93
N GLU A 70 5.01 -14.06 -2.73
CA GLU A 70 4.91 -13.47 -4.07
C GLU A 70 4.79 -11.95 -3.98
N MET A 71 3.90 -11.47 -3.11
CA MET A 71 3.67 -10.05 -2.83
C MET A 71 4.92 -9.31 -2.37
N TRP A 72 5.90 -9.96 -1.75
CA TRP A 72 7.19 -9.35 -1.43
C TRP A 72 7.89 -8.71 -2.64
N ASN A 73 7.66 -9.25 -3.84
CA ASN A 73 8.20 -8.73 -5.09
C ASN A 73 7.21 -7.85 -5.86
N ASP A 74 5.99 -7.68 -5.37
CA ASP A 74 4.98 -6.79 -5.94
C ASP A 74 5.31 -5.32 -5.64
N GLU A 75 4.81 -4.47 -6.52
CA GLU A 75 4.89 -3.03 -6.41
C GLU A 75 3.83 -2.47 -5.44
N TYR A 76 4.27 -1.47 -4.69
CA TYR A 76 3.44 -0.60 -3.86
C TYR A 76 3.81 0.85 -4.14
N THR A 77 2.79 1.66 -4.42
CA THR A 77 2.91 3.10 -4.57
C THR A 77 2.44 3.75 -3.28
N ASP A 78 3.35 4.44 -2.60
CA ASP A 78 2.98 5.25 -1.44
C ASP A 78 2.10 6.42 -1.90
N SER A 79 0.94 6.59 -1.27
CA SER A 79 -0.04 7.61 -1.65
C SER A 79 0.40 9.03 -1.27
N ASP A 80 1.24 9.16 -0.24
CA ASP A 80 1.72 10.46 0.24
C ASP A 80 2.81 11.02 -0.68
N THR A 81 3.81 10.21 -1.02
CA THR A 81 4.91 10.62 -1.90
C THR A 81 4.66 10.33 -3.37
N GLY A 82 3.75 9.42 -3.72
CA GLY A 82 3.59 8.92 -5.08
C GLY A 82 4.80 8.11 -5.57
N GLU A 83 5.75 7.77 -4.69
CA GLU A 83 6.87 6.91 -5.04
C GLU A 83 6.39 5.46 -5.16
N CYS A 84 6.76 4.80 -6.26
CA CYS A 84 6.49 3.38 -6.48
C CYS A 84 7.76 2.56 -6.30
N ASN A 85 7.67 1.48 -5.52
CA ASN A 85 8.73 0.50 -5.37
C ASN A 85 8.16 -0.87 -5.00
N THR A 86 8.95 -1.92 -5.17
CA THR A 86 8.59 -3.25 -4.66
C THR A 86 8.66 -3.28 -3.13
N PHE A 87 7.89 -4.15 -2.45
CA PHE A 87 8.01 -4.31 -0.98
C PHE A 87 9.44 -4.65 -0.56
N ARG A 88 10.11 -5.52 -1.31
CA ARG A 88 11.55 -5.78 -1.16
C ARG A 88 12.41 -4.53 -1.31
N GLY A 89 12.06 -3.64 -2.22
CA GLY A 89 12.72 -2.35 -2.43
C GLY A 89 12.49 -1.40 -1.26
N TRP A 90 11.27 -1.33 -0.75
CA TRP A 90 10.89 -0.57 0.43
C TRP A 90 11.63 -1.05 1.67
N ALA A 91 11.73 -2.36 1.90
CA ALA A 91 12.49 -2.92 3.03
C ALA A 91 13.98 -2.52 3.01
N LYS A 92 14.60 -2.49 1.82
CA LYS A 92 15.98 -1.98 1.66
C LYS A 92 16.08 -0.49 1.93
N ARG A 93 15.07 0.28 1.50
CA ARG A 93 15.01 1.72 1.72
C ARG A 93 14.85 2.03 3.21
N PHE A 94 14.00 1.29 3.90
CA PHE A 94 13.76 1.35 5.34
C PHE A 94 14.73 0.46 6.12
N SER A 95 16.01 0.45 5.74
CA SER A 95 17.04 -0.38 6.40
C SER A 95 17.43 0.08 7.81
N SER A 96 17.01 1.28 8.22
CA SER A 96 17.29 1.83 9.56
C SER A 96 16.31 2.94 9.88
N TYR A 97 16.06 3.22 11.17
CA TYR A 97 15.25 4.37 11.60
C TYR A 97 15.73 5.70 11.00
N GLY A 98 17.04 5.88 10.82
CA GLY A 98 17.58 7.08 10.16
C GLY A 98 17.26 7.17 8.68
N ALA A 99 17.02 6.04 8.00
CA ALA A 99 16.57 6.04 6.61
C ALA A 99 15.07 6.37 6.49
N ILE A 100 14.28 5.91 7.45
CA ILE A 100 12.85 6.23 7.57
C ILE A 100 12.66 7.71 7.87
N ASP A 101 13.36 8.25 8.87
CA ASP A 101 13.31 9.69 9.20
C ASP A 101 13.70 10.59 8.01
N ARG A 102 14.65 10.16 7.18
CA ARG A 102 15.00 10.88 5.93
C ARG A 102 13.89 10.81 4.89
N TYR A 103 13.23 9.67 4.78
CA TYR A 103 12.11 9.47 3.87
C TYR A 103 10.93 10.34 4.29
N ASP A 104 10.53 10.30 5.57
CA ASP A 104 9.41 11.08 6.10
C ASP A 104 9.61 12.59 5.92
N LYS A 105 10.84 13.06 6.17
CA LYS A 105 11.19 14.47 5.93
C LYS A 105 11.10 14.87 4.46
N ALA A 106 11.49 13.97 3.54
CA ALA A 106 11.36 14.22 2.11
C ALA A 106 9.89 14.24 1.70
N ALA A 107 9.09 13.29 2.20
CA ALA A 107 7.66 13.21 1.97
C ALA A 107 6.93 14.47 2.42
N GLU A 108 7.23 14.95 3.62
CA GLU A 108 6.65 16.20 4.16
C GLU A 108 7.00 17.42 3.28
N GLN A 109 8.26 17.53 2.84
CA GLN A 109 8.68 18.62 1.97
C GLN A 109 7.95 18.60 0.62
N GLU A 110 7.78 17.42 0.02
CA GLU A 110 7.03 17.28 -1.23
C GLU A 110 5.54 17.63 -1.04
N ALA A 111 4.93 17.19 0.06
CA ALA A 111 3.55 17.53 0.39
C ALA A 111 3.37 19.06 0.52
N ILE A 112 4.30 19.75 1.20
CA ILE A 112 4.29 21.22 1.31
C ILE A 112 4.42 21.88 -0.07
N LEU A 113 5.35 21.40 -0.91
CA LEU A 113 5.53 21.96 -2.26
C LEU A 113 4.28 21.79 -3.12
N ARG A 114 3.67 20.60 -3.10
CA ARG A 114 2.40 20.33 -3.81
C ARG A 114 1.28 21.25 -3.33
N TYR A 115 1.18 21.44 -2.01
CA TYR A 115 0.20 22.37 -1.43
C TYR A 115 0.43 23.81 -1.92
N LEU A 116 1.67 24.32 -1.86
CA LEU A 116 1.99 25.68 -2.30
C LEU A 116 1.73 25.89 -3.79
N GLN A 117 2.06 24.91 -4.62
CA GLN A 117 1.77 24.95 -6.06
C GLN A 117 0.26 25.01 -6.31
N ALA A 118 -0.53 24.14 -5.69
CA ALA A 118 -1.98 24.15 -5.83
C ALA A 118 -2.61 25.49 -5.40
N GLN A 119 -2.09 26.12 -4.34
CA GLN A 119 -2.53 27.44 -3.90
C GLN A 119 -2.17 28.55 -4.90
N HIS A 120 -1.00 28.47 -5.55
CA HIS A 120 -0.59 29.42 -6.57
C HIS A 120 -1.48 29.33 -7.82
N TYR A 121 -1.84 28.12 -8.26
CA TYR A 121 -2.74 27.91 -9.40
C TYR A 121 -4.18 28.41 -9.15
N LYS A 122 -4.67 28.38 -7.91
CA LYS A 122 -6.02 28.87 -7.56
C LYS A 122 -6.14 30.41 -7.53
N LYS A 123 -5.02 31.13 -7.51
CA LYS A 123 -4.97 32.60 -7.44
C LYS A 123 -4.75 33.27 -8.81
N GLN A 124 -4.57 32.47 -9.87
CA GLN A 124 -4.50 32.94 -11.27
C GLN A 124 -5.85 32.73 -11.95
#